data_AF-A0A2H0DNV8-F1
#
_entry.id   AF-A0A2H0DNV8-F1
#
_cell.length_a   1.000
_cell.length_b   1.000
_cell.length_c   1.000
_cell.angle_alpha   90.00
_cell.angle_beta   90.00
_cell.angle_gamma   90.00
#
_symmetry.space_group_name_H-M   'P 1'
#
loop_
_entity.id
_entity.type
_entity.pdbx_description
1 polymer ?
#
loop_
_entity_poly.entity_id
_entity_poly.type
_entity_poly.pdbx_seq_one_letter_code
_entity_poly.pdbx_strand_id
1 'polypeptide(L)'
;MISKSSWKSRRAPRRAEAGLFAAVAVTALLLLPLPPDRPQGERPAIQDIPFRPPTDPHSLFVYPKPGKPLPHFTLKIRPEFIRALNAAVPKGVRFSKVRYKKVPVESFAIDGNPVPGPNTARYRGYGHLHWAFRQKSIKVQTDKDRQVRGHRTLNLTALSTDPFFFEIWASEVLHRSGGVSSRVGLATVDLNGRYDGLRQVVENLDMDLLESQTLPKGAIYREREHAKIGREYLWAGEIRDLWKKNALQKADWSDLEDFNDSVRESVLNGGDAFLRRVNLGQFVNYYAALVIIGTVHCARS
;
A
#
# COMPACT_ATOMS: atom_id res chain seq x y z
N MET A 1 -3.17 -4.88 50.11
CA MET A 1 -3.53 -3.49 49.74
C MET A 1 -2.29 -2.82 49.19
N ILE A 2 -2.22 -2.59 47.87
CA ILE A 2 -1.14 -1.81 47.25
C ILE A 2 -1.79 -0.79 46.32
N SER A 3 -1.37 0.46 46.52
CA SER A 3 -1.94 1.70 46.02
C SER A 3 -1.76 1.91 44.50
N LYS A 4 -2.80 2.44 43.84
CA LYS A 4 -2.78 2.89 42.44
C LYS A 4 -2.12 4.27 42.37
N SER A 5 -0.97 4.41 41.71
CA SER A 5 -0.43 5.73 41.35
C SER A 5 -1.06 6.24 40.05
N SER A 6 -1.69 7.41 40.11
CA SER A 6 -2.30 8.13 38.99
C SER A 6 -1.25 8.67 38.02
N TRP A 7 -1.28 8.25 36.76
CA TRP A 7 -0.53 8.91 35.69
C TRP A 7 -1.37 10.05 35.09
N LYS A 8 -0.92 11.29 35.30
CA LYS A 8 -1.50 12.50 34.69
C LYS A 8 -1.19 12.49 33.19
N SER A 9 -2.23 12.55 32.37
CA SER A 9 -2.14 12.70 30.91
C SER A 9 -1.47 14.03 30.54
N ARG A 10 -0.29 13.99 29.90
CA ARG A 10 0.25 15.16 29.19
C ARG A 10 -0.63 15.42 27.96
N ARG A 11 -1.14 16.65 27.84
CA ARG A 11 -1.95 17.08 26.68
C ARG A 11 -1.15 16.92 25.39
N ALA A 12 -1.78 16.35 24.37
CA ALA A 12 -1.23 16.30 23.02
C ALA A 12 -1.08 17.72 22.44
N PRO A 13 0.01 18.01 21.68
CA PRO A 13 0.24 19.33 21.08
C PRO A 13 -0.83 19.69 20.05
N ARG A 14 -1.09 21.00 19.89
CA ARG A 14 -2.12 21.53 18.99
C ARG A 14 -1.66 21.38 17.53
N ARG A 15 -2.61 21.22 16.61
CA ARG A 15 -2.42 20.86 15.18
C ARG A 15 -1.35 21.66 14.41
N ALA A 16 -0.99 22.88 14.84
CA ALA A 16 0.04 23.70 14.21
C ALA A 16 1.48 23.26 14.58
N GLU A 17 1.69 22.66 15.75
CA GLU A 17 3.02 22.30 16.26
C GLU A 17 3.57 21.04 15.58
N ALA A 18 2.71 20.06 15.25
CA ALA A 18 3.13 18.84 14.56
C ALA A 18 3.64 19.08 13.13
N GLY A 19 3.09 20.08 12.43
CA GLY A 19 3.60 20.50 11.11
C GLY A 19 4.97 21.16 11.18
N LEU A 20 5.25 21.88 12.28
CA LEU A 20 6.54 22.53 12.52
C LEU A 20 7.64 21.50 12.81
N PHE A 21 7.35 20.43 13.58
CA PHE A 21 8.34 19.37 13.86
C PHE A 21 8.72 18.56 12.62
N ALA A 22 7.78 18.26 11.73
CA ALA A 22 8.07 17.59 10.47
C ALA A 22 8.92 18.47 9.53
N ALA A 23 8.63 19.78 9.46
CA ALA A 23 9.44 20.73 8.70
C ALA A 23 10.85 20.88 9.28
N VAL A 24 10.99 20.94 10.61
CA VAL A 24 12.30 21.04 11.29
C VAL A 24 13.13 19.77 11.11
N ALA A 25 12.52 18.57 11.11
CA ALA A 25 13.23 17.32 10.86
C ALA A 25 13.76 17.23 9.42
N VAL A 26 12.99 17.71 8.43
CA VAL A 26 13.45 17.79 7.03
C VAL A 26 14.55 18.84 6.87
N THR A 27 14.42 20.01 7.51
CA THR A 27 15.47 21.04 7.50
C THR A 27 16.74 20.56 8.20
N ALA A 28 16.64 19.82 9.31
CA ALA A 28 17.80 19.24 10.01
C ALA A 28 18.52 18.18 9.16
N LEU A 29 17.78 17.37 8.38
CA LEU A 29 18.35 16.42 7.42
C LEU A 29 19.01 17.10 6.21
N LEU A 30 18.52 18.28 5.81
CA LEU A 30 19.11 19.11 4.75
C LEU A 30 20.35 19.91 5.21
N LEU A 31 20.55 20.05 6.53
CA LEU A 31 21.67 20.77 7.14
C LEU A 31 22.83 19.85 7.57
N LEU A 32 22.68 18.54 7.45
CA LEU A 32 23.80 17.62 7.64
C LEU A 32 24.79 17.78 6.47
N PRO A 33 26.09 17.97 6.73
CA PRO A 33 27.08 17.99 5.66
C PRO A 33 27.03 16.65 4.93
N LEU A 34 26.74 16.71 3.63
CA LEU A 34 26.83 15.53 2.77
C LEU A 34 28.25 14.96 2.87
N PRO A 35 28.42 13.63 3.02
CA PRO A 35 29.75 13.04 3.03
C PRO A 35 30.47 13.40 1.72
N PRO A 36 31.76 13.77 1.77
CA PRO A 36 32.51 14.11 0.58
C PRO A 36 32.63 12.86 -0.30
N ASP A 37 32.34 13.06 -1.59
CA ASP A 37 32.64 12.18 -2.71
C ASP A 37 32.05 10.75 -2.67
N ARG A 38 30.84 10.63 -3.22
CA ARG A 38 30.53 9.50 -4.12
C ARG A 38 30.50 10.03 -5.55
N PRO A 39 31.10 9.34 -6.53
CA PRO A 39 31.02 9.74 -7.92
C PRO A 39 29.55 9.81 -8.31
N GLN A 40 29.09 11.03 -8.60
CA GLN A 40 27.80 11.32 -9.19
C GLN A 40 27.83 10.75 -10.61
N GLY A 41 27.47 9.47 -10.75
CA GLY A 41 26.83 9.05 -11.98
C GLY A 41 25.56 9.88 -12.10
N GLU A 42 25.53 10.79 -13.05
CA GLU A 42 24.43 11.75 -13.32
C GLU A 42 23.08 11.06 -13.16
N ARG A 43 22.41 11.32 -12.03
CA ARG A 43 21.01 10.95 -11.88
C ARG A 43 20.20 12.16 -12.33
N PRO A 44 19.26 11.99 -13.28
CA PRO A 44 18.41 13.08 -13.72
C PRO A 44 17.75 13.75 -12.52
N ALA A 45 17.64 15.08 -12.55
CA ALA A 45 16.85 15.80 -11.55
C ALA A 45 15.40 15.28 -11.59
N ILE A 46 14.62 15.48 -10.53
CA ILE A 46 13.19 15.10 -10.51
C ILE A 46 12.41 15.68 -11.71
N GLN A 47 12.92 16.78 -12.27
CA GLN A 47 12.37 17.45 -13.46
C GLN A 47 12.68 16.72 -14.78
N ASP A 48 13.69 15.85 -14.78
CA ASP A 48 14.26 15.17 -15.95
C ASP A 48 13.82 13.69 -16.06
N ILE A 49 12.93 13.22 -15.17
CA ILE A 49 12.30 11.90 -15.32
C ILE A 49 11.05 12.10 -16.18
N PRO A 50 11.10 11.84 -17.50
CA PRO A 50 9.95 12.07 -18.36
C PRO A 50 8.77 11.22 -17.91
N PHE A 51 7.62 11.88 -17.76
CA PHE A 51 6.33 11.23 -17.57
C PHE A 51 6.10 10.21 -18.69
N ARG A 52 6.22 8.93 -18.34
CA ARG A 52 5.58 7.86 -19.10
C ARG A 52 4.40 7.41 -18.24
N PRO A 53 3.17 7.91 -18.48
CA PRO A 53 2.02 7.18 -17.99
C PRO A 53 2.17 5.75 -18.54
N PRO A 54 1.52 4.75 -17.96
CA PRO A 54 1.29 3.52 -18.71
C PRO A 54 0.62 3.92 -20.02
N THR A 55 1.41 4.07 -21.09
CA THR A 55 0.95 4.33 -22.45
C THR A 55 0.44 3.04 -23.06
N ASP A 56 0.57 1.93 -22.32
CA ASP A 56 -0.02 0.67 -22.63
C ASP A 56 -1.56 0.82 -22.68
N PRO A 57 -2.17 0.76 -23.88
CA PRO A 57 -3.61 0.78 -24.04
C PRO A 57 -4.29 -0.43 -23.37
N HIS A 58 -3.52 -1.44 -22.98
CA HIS A 58 -3.97 -2.60 -22.22
C HIS A 58 -3.76 -2.48 -20.71
N SER A 59 -3.32 -1.34 -20.19
CA SER A 59 -3.19 -1.12 -18.73
C SER A 59 -4.53 -1.33 -18.01
N LEU A 60 -4.50 -1.99 -16.85
CA LEU A 60 -5.66 -2.05 -15.93
C LEU A 60 -5.80 -0.78 -15.08
N PHE A 61 -4.77 0.06 -15.04
CA PHE A 61 -4.67 1.22 -14.17
C PHE A 61 -4.80 2.48 -15.03
N VAL A 62 -6.03 2.75 -15.46
CA VAL A 62 -6.34 3.85 -16.38
C VAL A 62 -6.95 5.01 -15.60
N TYR A 63 -6.48 6.23 -15.88
CA TYR A 63 -7.11 7.46 -15.40
C TYR A 63 -8.26 7.88 -16.31
N PRO A 64 -9.35 8.43 -15.76
CA PRO A 64 -10.48 8.87 -16.56
C PRO A 64 -10.01 9.97 -17.51
N LYS A 65 -10.25 9.77 -18.81
CA LYS A 65 -10.00 10.77 -19.86
C LYS A 65 -11.26 10.89 -20.72
N PRO A 66 -11.68 12.11 -21.09
CA PRO A 66 -12.81 12.28 -21.99
C PRO A 66 -12.66 11.44 -23.26
N GLY A 67 -13.72 10.72 -23.64
CA GLY A 67 -13.74 9.88 -24.84
C GLY A 67 -12.93 8.57 -24.77
N LYS A 68 -12.28 8.25 -23.64
CA LYS A 68 -11.59 6.96 -23.47
C LYS A 68 -12.36 6.05 -22.50
N PRO A 69 -12.67 4.80 -22.90
CA PRO A 69 -13.36 3.87 -22.02
C PRO A 69 -12.46 3.48 -20.83
N LEU A 70 -13.09 3.27 -19.67
CA LEU A 70 -12.43 2.63 -18.54
C LEU A 70 -12.46 1.11 -18.71
N PRO A 71 -11.47 0.38 -18.17
CA PRO A 71 -11.54 -1.07 -18.05
C PRO A 71 -12.88 -1.51 -17.43
N HIS A 72 -13.49 -2.53 -18.01
CA HIS A 72 -14.76 -3.08 -17.55
C HIS A 72 -14.57 -4.49 -17.00
N PHE A 73 -14.90 -4.70 -15.73
CA PHE A 73 -14.76 -5.99 -15.06
C PHE A 73 -16.13 -6.63 -14.91
N THR A 74 -16.29 -7.85 -15.39
CA THR A 74 -17.50 -8.65 -15.18
C THR A 74 -17.18 -9.82 -14.27
N LEU A 75 -17.85 -9.90 -13.11
CA LEU A 75 -17.66 -10.95 -12.12
C LEU A 75 -18.99 -11.67 -11.86
N LYS A 76 -18.98 -13.00 -11.89
CA LYS A 76 -20.09 -13.83 -11.42
C LYS A 76 -19.65 -14.65 -10.21
N ILE A 77 -20.30 -14.42 -9.07
CA ILE A 77 -20.07 -15.11 -7.81
C ILE A 77 -21.41 -15.66 -7.34
N ARG A 78 -21.48 -16.97 -7.10
CA ARG A 78 -22.73 -17.62 -6.72
C ARG A 78 -23.37 -16.95 -5.48
N PRO A 79 -24.71 -16.74 -5.46
CA PRO A 79 -25.38 -16.00 -4.40
C PRO A 79 -25.09 -16.51 -2.98
N GLU A 80 -24.93 -17.83 -2.79
CA GLU A 80 -24.57 -18.44 -1.51
C GLU A 80 -23.21 -17.96 -0.98
N PHE A 81 -22.24 -17.72 -1.86
CA PHE A 81 -20.94 -17.20 -1.48
C PHE A 81 -20.99 -15.71 -1.13
N ILE A 82 -21.81 -14.93 -1.84
CA ILE A 82 -22.07 -13.53 -1.47
C ILE A 82 -22.76 -13.47 -0.09
N ARG A 83 -23.74 -14.34 0.17
CA ARG A 83 -24.37 -14.43 1.50
C ARG A 83 -23.35 -14.79 2.59
N ALA A 84 -22.48 -15.76 2.34
CA ALA A 84 -21.42 -16.13 3.28
C ALA A 84 -20.42 -14.98 3.54
N LEU A 85 -20.00 -14.26 2.50
CA LEU A 85 -19.15 -13.08 2.64
C LEU A 85 -19.84 -11.96 3.43
N ASN A 86 -21.13 -11.71 3.17
CA ASN A 86 -21.92 -10.73 3.91
C ASN A 86 -22.13 -11.10 5.37
N ALA A 87 -22.36 -12.39 5.67
CA ALA A 87 -22.52 -12.88 7.03
C ALA A 87 -21.22 -12.74 7.85
N ALA A 88 -20.06 -12.80 7.20
CA ALA A 88 -18.75 -12.61 7.83
C ALA A 88 -18.38 -11.12 8.05
N VAL A 89 -19.21 -10.17 7.62
CA VAL A 89 -18.96 -8.75 7.83
C VAL A 89 -19.06 -8.42 9.33
N PRO A 90 -18.02 -7.81 9.93
CA PRO A 90 -18.05 -7.41 11.34
C PRO A 90 -19.20 -6.45 11.65
N LYS A 91 -19.99 -6.74 12.68
CA LYS A 91 -21.09 -5.86 13.12
C LYS A 91 -20.61 -4.90 14.20
N GLY A 92 -21.02 -3.63 14.11
CA GLY A 92 -20.81 -2.63 15.17
C GLY A 92 -19.37 -2.16 15.38
N VAL A 93 -18.43 -2.52 14.51
CA VAL A 93 -17.01 -2.12 14.64
C VAL A 93 -16.59 -1.16 13.54
N ARG A 94 -15.79 -0.15 13.89
CA ARG A 94 -15.28 0.83 12.92
C ARG A 94 -14.12 0.28 12.08
N PHE A 95 -13.33 -0.62 12.66
CA PHE A 95 -12.14 -1.22 12.05
C PHE A 95 -12.04 -2.69 12.43
N SER A 96 -11.59 -3.53 11.50
CA SER A 96 -11.38 -4.94 11.76
C SER A 96 -10.39 -5.55 10.76
N LYS A 97 -9.53 -6.46 11.24
CA LYS A 97 -8.58 -7.21 10.41
C LYS A 97 -9.16 -8.52 9.85
N VAL A 98 -10.49 -8.67 9.82
CA VAL A 98 -11.12 -9.92 9.33
C VAL A 98 -10.55 -10.31 7.98
N ARG A 99 -9.96 -11.51 7.96
CA ARG A 99 -9.51 -12.15 6.73
C ARG A 99 -10.66 -12.96 6.17
N TYR A 100 -11.47 -12.32 5.33
CA TYR A 100 -12.57 -12.99 4.64
C TYR A 100 -12.06 -14.22 3.87
N LYS A 101 -12.84 -15.30 3.94
CA LYS A 101 -12.60 -16.54 3.19
C LYS A 101 -12.64 -16.24 1.69
N LYS A 102 -11.74 -16.88 0.94
CA LYS A 102 -11.80 -16.84 -0.53
C LYS A 102 -12.99 -17.66 -0.99
N VAL A 103 -13.78 -17.11 -1.90
CA VAL A 103 -14.88 -17.80 -2.56
C VAL A 103 -14.59 -17.95 -4.05
N PRO A 104 -15.01 -19.04 -4.69
CA PRO A 104 -14.92 -19.19 -6.14
C PRO A 104 -15.65 -18.07 -6.90
N VAL A 105 -15.06 -17.65 -8.01
CA VAL A 105 -15.68 -16.81 -9.03
C VAL A 105 -16.06 -17.72 -10.21
N GLU A 106 -17.34 -17.79 -10.52
CA GLU A 106 -17.92 -18.67 -11.55
C GLU A 106 -17.51 -18.22 -12.96
N SER A 107 -17.53 -16.90 -13.22
CA SER A 107 -17.00 -16.32 -14.44
C SER A 107 -16.35 -14.97 -14.15
N PHE A 108 -15.23 -14.71 -14.83
CA PHE A 108 -14.52 -13.45 -14.75
C PHE A 108 -14.14 -13.01 -16.16
N ALA A 109 -14.41 -11.76 -16.52
CA ALA A 109 -13.97 -11.16 -17.77
C ALA A 109 -13.46 -9.73 -17.54
N ILE A 110 -12.54 -9.29 -18.41
CA ILE A 110 -12.10 -7.89 -18.49
C ILE A 110 -12.27 -7.43 -19.93
N ASP A 111 -12.99 -6.33 -20.13
CA ASP A 111 -13.30 -5.75 -21.44
C ASP A 111 -13.95 -6.78 -22.38
N GLY A 112 -14.85 -7.60 -21.84
CA GLY A 112 -15.51 -8.69 -22.56
C GLY A 112 -14.66 -9.94 -22.78
N ASN A 113 -13.35 -9.89 -22.50
CA ASN A 113 -12.45 -11.03 -22.68
C ASN A 113 -12.47 -11.93 -21.44
N PRO A 114 -12.81 -13.23 -21.56
CA PRO A 114 -12.78 -14.15 -20.43
C PRO A 114 -11.40 -14.25 -19.79
N VAL A 115 -11.35 -14.20 -18.47
CA VAL A 115 -10.18 -14.50 -17.66
C VAL A 115 -10.28 -15.97 -17.22
N PRO A 116 -9.48 -16.87 -17.80
CA PRO A 116 -9.60 -18.29 -17.54
C PRO A 116 -9.09 -18.70 -16.16
N GLY A 117 -9.64 -19.81 -15.64
CA GLY A 117 -9.14 -20.53 -14.46
C GLY A 117 -10.17 -20.67 -13.33
N PRO A 118 -9.83 -21.40 -12.26
CA PRO A 118 -10.50 -21.20 -10.98
C PRO A 118 -10.05 -19.84 -10.42
N ASN A 119 -10.89 -18.82 -10.61
CA ASN A 119 -10.69 -17.50 -10.03
C ASN A 119 -11.31 -17.46 -8.62
N THR A 120 -10.78 -16.64 -7.73
CA THR A 120 -11.35 -16.44 -6.40
C THR A 120 -11.54 -14.96 -6.06
N ALA A 121 -12.53 -14.69 -5.23
CA ALA A 121 -12.82 -13.36 -4.70
C ALA A 121 -12.96 -13.40 -3.19
N ARG A 122 -12.79 -12.24 -2.55
CA ARG A 122 -13.15 -12.02 -1.15
C ARG A 122 -13.29 -10.54 -0.86
N TYR A 123 -14.02 -10.18 0.20
CA TYR A 123 -13.95 -8.82 0.71
C TYR A 123 -12.56 -8.48 1.25
N ARG A 124 -12.20 -7.19 1.19
CA ARG A 124 -10.93 -6.64 1.65
C ARG A 124 -11.17 -5.33 2.39
N GLY A 125 -10.15 -4.88 3.12
CA GLY A 125 -10.13 -3.58 3.79
C GLY A 125 -10.18 -3.70 5.31
N TYR A 126 -9.54 -2.73 5.98
CA TYR A 126 -9.46 -2.67 7.44
C TYR A 126 -10.61 -1.85 8.04
N GLY A 127 -10.89 -0.68 7.46
CA GLY A 127 -11.99 0.18 7.90
C GLY A 127 -13.36 -0.29 7.42
N HIS A 128 -14.39 0.00 8.22
CA HIS A 128 -15.77 -0.32 7.89
C HIS A 128 -16.25 0.28 6.57
N LEU A 129 -15.68 1.40 6.11
CA LEU A 129 -16.02 1.98 4.81
C LEU A 129 -15.83 1.01 3.64
N HIS A 130 -14.96 0.01 3.78
CA HIS A 130 -14.75 -1.01 2.75
C HIS A 130 -15.88 -2.04 2.67
N TRP A 131 -16.68 -2.20 3.72
CA TRP A 131 -17.65 -3.28 3.83
C TRP A 131 -19.02 -2.88 4.40
N ALA A 132 -19.20 -1.66 4.88
CA ALA A 132 -20.47 -1.18 5.45
C ALA A 132 -21.46 -0.80 4.35
N PHE A 133 -21.00 -0.19 3.26
CA PHE A 133 -21.84 0.27 2.16
C PHE A 133 -22.22 -0.81 1.18
N ARG A 134 -23.27 -0.58 0.37
CA ARG A 134 -23.73 -1.52 -0.66
C ARG A 134 -22.58 -2.04 -1.53
N GLN A 135 -21.75 -1.14 -2.03
CA GLN A 135 -20.54 -1.49 -2.80
C GLN A 135 -19.40 -1.85 -1.83
N LYS A 136 -19.05 -3.14 -1.78
CA LYS A 136 -17.99 -3.68 -0.89
C LYS A 136 -16.67 -3.72 -1.64
N SER A 137 -15.54 -3.38 -1.03
CA SER A 137 -14.22 -3.57 -1.66
C SER A 137 -13.91 -5.06 -1.83
N ILE A 138 -13.50 -5.48 -3.04
CA ILE A 138 -13.27 -6.88 -3.41
C ILE A 138 -11.79 -7.06 -3.77
N LYS A 139 -11.18 -8.16 -3.33
CA LYS A 139 -9.91 -8.66 -3.86
C LYS A 139 -10.23 -9.84 -4.76
N VAL A 140 -9.83 -9.75 -6.03
CA VAL A 140 -9.92 -10.83 -7.01
C VAL A 140 -8.52 -11.43 -7.17
N GLN A 141 -8.43 -12.75 -7.20
CA GLN A 141 -7.19 -13.47 -7.42
C GLN A 141 -7.42 -14.51 -8.50
N THR A 142 -6.58 -14.49 -9.51
CA THR A 142 -6.53 -15.51 -10.55
C THR A 142 -5.84 -16.76 -10.03
N ASP A 143 -5.89 -17.81 -10.84
CA ASP A 143 -5.13 -19.03 -10.57
C ASP A 143 -3.62 -18.76 -10.51
N LYS A 144 -2.87 -19.60 -9.77
CA LYS A 144 -1.46 -19.32 -9.43
C LYS A 144 -0.55 -19.15 -10.64
N ASP A 145 -0.87 -19.84 -11.72
CA ASP A 145 -0.08 -19.91 -12.95
C ASP A 145 -0.63 -19.00 -14.05
N ARG A 146 -1.63 -18.15 -13.73
CA ARG A 146 -2.28 -17.25 -14.68
C ARG A 146 -2.21 -15.82 -14.20
N GLN A 147 -1.60 -14.96 -15.00
CA GLN A 147 -1.65 -13.51 -14.83
C GLN A 147 -2.65 -12.93 -15.82
N VAL A 148 -3.32 -11.85 -15.43
CA VAL A 148 -4.07 -10.99 -16.33
C VAL A 148 -3.31 -9.69 -16.46
N ARG A 149 -2.81 -9.42 -17.66
CA ARG A 149 -2.00 -8.22 -17.95
C ARG A 149 -0.85 -8.06 -16.94
N GLY A 150 -0.16 -9.15 -16.62
CA GLY A 150 0.95 -9.19 -15.66
C GLY A 150 0.56 -9.30 -14.18
N HIS A 151 -0.73 -9.38 -13.83
CA HIS A 151 -1.17 -9.39 -12.43
C HIS A 151 -2.00 -10.62 -12.05
N ARG A 152 -1.69 -11.25 -10.93
CA ARG A 152 -2.48 -12.34 -10.34
C ARG A 152 -3.51 -11.86 -9.34
N THR A 153 -3.24 -10.74 -8.69
CA THR A 153 -4.12 -10.19 -7.66
C THR A 153 -4.49 -8.76 -8.00
N LEU A 154 -5.79 -8.52 -8.10
CA LEU A 154 -6.35 -7.19 -8.35
C LEU A 154 -7.23 -6.78 -7.15
N ASN A 155 -7.06 -5.54 -6.70
CA ASN A 155 -7.88 -4.97 -5.64
C ASN A 155 -8.90 -4.01 -6.27
N LEU A 156 -10.18 -4.35 -6.20
CA LEU A 156 -11.29 -3.51 -6.63
C LEU A 156 -11.85 -2.76 -5.42
N THR A 157 -11.32 -1.58 -5.16
CA THR A 157 -11.66 -0.74 -4.01
C THR A 157 -12.94 0.05 -4.28
N ALA A 158 -13.88 0.01 -3.34
CA ALA A 158 -15.13 0.77 -3.43
C ALA A 158 -14.86 2.27 -3.21
N LEU A 159 -15.51 3.13 -3.99
CA LEU A 159 -15.30 4.59 -3.90
C LEU A 159 -15.79 5.19 -2.57
N SER A 160 -16.66 4.50 -1.84
CA SER A 160 -17.05 4.89 -0.49
C SER A 160 -15.88 4.97 0.49
N THR A 161 -14.73 4.37 0.16
CA THR A 161 -13.51 4.40 0.98
C THR A 161 -12.58 5.55 0.61
N ASP A 162 -12.72 6.06 -0.61
CA ASP A 162 -11.89 7.12 -1.16
C ASP A 162 -12.69 7.94 -2.20
N PRO A 163 -13.65 8.77 -1.73
CA PRO A 163 -14.55 9.51 -2.61
C PRO A 163 -13.85 10.63 -3.37
N PHE A 164 -12.63 11.02 -2.96
CA PHE A 164 -11.86 12.11 -3.56
C PHE A 164 -10.69 11.59 -4.42
N PHE A 165 -10.64 10.28 -4.67
CA PHE A 165 -9.55 9.66 -5.44
C PHE A 165 -8.16 9.96 -4.86
N PHE A 166 -8.08 10.05 -3.53
CA PHE A 166 -6.86 10.25 -2.77
C PHE A 166 -5.77 9.24 -3.14
N GLU A 167 -6.10 7.95 -3.20
CA GLU A 167 -5.14 6.89 -3.51
C GLU A 167 -4.52 7.08 -4.91
N ILE A 168 -5.32 7.56 -5.87
CA ILE A 168 -4.87 7.82 -7.25
C ILE A 168 -3.78 8.87 -7.27
N TRP A 169 -4.05 10.06 -6.73
CA TRP A 169 -3.08 11.15 -6.82
C TRP A 169 -1.94 10.98 -5.83
N ALA A 170 -2.17 10.39 -4.65
CA ALA A 170 -1.11 10.11 -3.68
C ALA A 170 -0.11 9.08 -4.23
N SER A 171 -0.60 8.04 -4.91
CA SER A 171 0.27 7.07 -5.57
C SER A 171 1.07 7.70 -6.71
N GLU A 172 0.45 8.60 -7.47
CA GLU A 172 1.11 9.32 -8.56
C GLU A 172 2.21 10.26 -8.03
N VAL A 173 1.95 10.98 -6.93
CA VAL A 173 2.97 11.82 -6.28
C VAL A 173 4.15 10.97 -5.81
N LEU A 174 3.89 9.82 -5.17
CA LEU A 174 4.96 8.90 -4.75
C LEU A 174 5.78 8.37 -5.93
N HIS A 175 5.10 7.99 -7.02
CA HIS A 175 5.76 7.49 -8.22
C HIS A 175 6.66 8.57 -8.85
N ARG A 176 6.15 9.80 -8.96
CA ARG A 176 6.89 10.95 -9.51
C ARG A 176 8.09 11.36 -8.67
N SER A 177 8.04 11.11 -7.37
CA SER A 177 9.19 11.30 -6.48
C SER A 177 10.24 10.18 -6.61
N GLY A 178 10.10 9.25 -7.56
CA GLY A 178 11.01 8.11 -7.72
C GLY A 178 10.81 7.03 -6.65
N GLY A 179 9.69 7.06 -5.93
CA GLY A 179 9.27 6.03 -5.00
C GLY A 179 8.58 4.86 -5.69
N VAL A 180 8.54 3.72 -5.01
CA VAL A 180 7.78 2.55 -5.45
C VAL A 180 6.38 2.61 -4.82
N SER A 181 5.35 2.63 -5.66
CA SER A 181 3.95 2.67 -5.24
C SER A 181 3.10 1.74 -6.10
N SER A 182 1.94 1.31 -5.58
CA SER A 182 0.95 0.57 -6.38
C SER A 182 0.41 1.46 -7.50
N ARG A 183 0.36 0.97 -8.73
CA ARG A 183 -0.45 1.64 -9.77
C ARG A 183 -1.93 1.63 -9.36
N VAL A 184 -2.61 2.75 -9.60
CA VAL A 184 -4.04 2.92 -9.30
C VAL A 184 -4.74 3.50 -10.52
N GLY A 185 -5.88 2.92 -10.88
CA GLY A 185 -6.77 3.47 -11.91
C GLY A 185 -8.23 3.28 -11.56
N LEU A 186 -9.11 3.56 -12.52
CA LEU A 186 -10.54 3.37 -12.39
C LEU A 186 -11.05 2.27 -13.31
N ALA A 187 -12.07 1.56 -12.86
CA ALA A 187 -12.78 0.58 -13.65
C ALA A 187 -14.27 0.58 -13.34
N THR A 188 -15.06 0.24 -14.35
CA THR A 188 -16.47 -0.11 -14.17
C THR A 188 -16.59 -1.59 -13.83
N VAL A 189 -17.52 -1.94 -12.95
CA VAL A 189 -17.69 -3.33 -12.50
C VAL A 189 -19.14 -3.76 -12.58
N ASP A 190 -19.35 -4.92 -13.19
CA ASP A 190 -20.59 -5.70 -13.13
C ASP A 190 -20.40 -6.89 -12.19
N LEU A 191 -21.32 -7.04 -11.23
CA LEU A 191 -21.35 -8.16 -10.31
C LEU A 191 -22.68 -8.91 -10.46
N ASN A 192 -22.61 -10.19 -10.82
CA ASN A 192 -23.79 -11.04 -11.05
C ASN A 192 -24.79 -10.46 -12.07
N GLY A 193 -24.27 -9.92 -13.17
CA GLY A 193 -25.07 -9.37 -14.27
C GLY A 193 -25.73 -8.01 -13.96
N ARG A 194 -25.31 -7.33 -12.89
CA ARG A 194 -25.79 -5.99 -12.54
C ARG A 194 -24.60 -5.03 -12.42
N TYR A 195 -24.79 -3.81 -12.92
CA TYR A 195 -23.83 -2.73 -12.71
C TYR A 195 -23.67 -2.44 -11.22
N ASP A 196 -22.48 -2.75 -10.71
CA ASP A 196 -22.10 -2.58 -9.30
C ASP A 196 -21.42 -1.21 -9.06
N GLY A 197 -21.00 -0.54 -10.13
CA GLY A 197 -20.52 0.84 -10.10
C GLY A 197 -19.05 1.02 -10.51
N LEU A 198 -18.57 2.24 -10.34
CA LEU A 198 -17.17 2.62 -10.51
C LEU A 198 -16.36 2.16 -9.28
N ARG A 199 -15.13 1.70 -9.51
CA ARG A 199 -14.18 1.28 -8.47
C ARG A 199 -12.78 1.73 -8.82
N GLN A 200 -11.93 1.87 -7.80
CA GLN A 200 -10.49 1.95 -8.03
C GLN A 200 -9.91 0.56 -8.20
N VAL A 201 -9.11 0.36 -9.26
CA VAL A 201 -8.28 -0.82 -9.44
C VAL A 201 -6.91 -0.50 -8.85
N VAL A 202 -6.51 -1.21 -7.82
CA VAL A 202 -5.23 -0.98 -7.11
C VAL A 202 -4.34 -2.20 -7.29
N GLU A 203 -3.15 -1.97 -7.83
CA GLU A 203 -2.09 -2.97 -7.98
C GLU A 203 -1.74 -3.57 -6.61
N ASN A 204 -1.59 -4.89 -6.54
CA ASN A 204 -1.26 -5.53 -5.27
C ASN A 204 0.25 -5.43 -4.98
N LEU A 205 0.61 -5.13 -3.73
CA LEU A 205 2.00 -5.11 -3.27
C LEU A 205 2.54 -6.53 -3.13
N ASP A 206 3.00 -7.14 -4.23
CA ASP A 206 3.58 -8.49 -4.31
C ASP A 206 4.66 -8.59 -5.41
N MET A 207 5.06 -9.81 -5.77
CA MET A 207 6.07 -10.04 -6.80
C MET A 207 5.67 -9.49 -8.17
N ASP A 208 4.38 -9.45 -8.48
CA ASP A 208 3.90 -9.00 -9.78
C ASP A 208 4.13 -7.48 -9.93
N LEU A 209 4.07 -6.72 -8.82
CA LEU A 209 4.45 -5.30 -8.81
C LEU A 209 5.94 -5.10 -9.11
N LEU A 210 6.82 -5.90 -8.51
CA LEU A 210 8.26 -5.78 -8.77
C LEU A 210 8.55 -6.05 -10.24
N GLU A 211 7.94 -7.10 -10.80
CA GLU A 211 8.09 -7.47 -12.21
C GLU A 211 7.51 -6.39 -13.14
N SER A 212 6.29 -5.91 -12.88
CA SER A 212 5.61 -4.90 -13.71
C SER A 212 6.31 -3.54 -13.72
N GLN A 213 7.12 -3.25 -12.69
CA GLN A 213 7.89 -2.01 -12.54
C GLN A 213 9.39 -2.22 -12.80
N THR A 214 9.79 -3.40 -13.29
CA THR A 214 11.19 -3.72 -13.63
C THR A 214 12.15 -3.54 -12.43
N LEU A 215 11.65 -3.82 -11.24
CA LEU A 215 12.43 -3.81 -10.01
C LEU A 215 13.09 -5.17 -9.76
N PRO A 216 14.26 -5.20 -9.11
CA PRO A 216 14.88 -6.45 -8.69
C PRO A 216 13.93 -7.29 -7.84
N LYS A 217 14.04 -8.62 -7.97
CA LYS A 217 13.33 -9.54 -7.07
C LYS A 217 13.77 -9.26 -5.64
N GLY A 218 12.81 -9.10 -4.74
CA GLY A 218 13.06 -8.79 -3.35
C GLY A 218 11.85 -9.06 -2.47
N ALA A 219 12.04 -8.95 -1.16
CA ALA A 219 10.96 -9.06 -0.20
C ALA A 219 10.19 -7.74 -0.10
N ILE A 220 8.86 -7.83 -0.05
CA ILE A 220 7.97 -6.71 0.24
C ILE A 220 7.37 -6.94 1.61
N TYR A 221 7.57 -5.98 2.51
CA TYR A 221 7.05 -6.03 3.86
C TYR A 221 5.93 -5.00 4.02
N ARG A 222 4.88 -5.41 4.73
CA ARG A 222 3.73 -4.55 5.06
C ARG A 222 3.45 -4.65 6.55
N GLU A 223 3.26 -3.52 7.20
CA GLU A 223 2.80 -3.50 8.59
C GLU A 223 1.41 -4.17 8.76
N ARG A 224 1.25 -4.90 9.87
CA ARG A 224 -0.03 -5.45 10.31
C ARG A 224 -0.70 -4.55 11.34
N GLU A 225 0.06 -3.89 12.21
CA GLU A 225 -0.45 -3.14 13.35
C GLU A 225 0.42 -1.93 13.71
N HIS A 226 0.23 -0.78 13.04
CA HIS A 226 0.93 0.48 13.35
C HIS A 226 2.41 0.28 13.70
N ALA A 227 3.07 -0.57 12.91
CA ALA A 227 4.36 -1.11 13.26
C ALA A 227 5.42 -0.08 12.88
N LYS A 228 6.35 0.21 13.79
CA LYS A 228 7.45 1.14 13.53
C LYS A 228 8.75 0.36 13.47
N ILE A 229 9.65 0.75 12.58
CA ILE A 229 11.01 0.19 12.50
C ILE A 229 11.89 0.93 13.51
N GLY A 230 12.82 0.23 14.15
CA GLY A 230 13.87 0.84 14.99
C GLY A 230 13.44 1.32 16.37
N ARG A 231 12.33 0.83 16.93
CA ARG A 231 11.97 1.12 18.33
C ARG A 231 12.87 0.34 19.30
N GLU A 232 13.20 0.99 20.41
CA GLU A 232 14.02 0.46 21.52
C GLU A 232 13.47 -0.84 22.14
N TYR A 233 12.16 -1.09 22.06
CA TYR A 233 11.51 -2.26 22.68
C TYR A 233 11.15 -3.40 21.71
N LEU A 234 11.44 -3.29 20.41
CA LEU A 234 11.14 -4.36 19.45
C LEU A 234 12.28 -5.38 19.42
N TRP A 235 12.15 -6.45 20.19
CA TRP A 235 13.05 -7.60 20.10
C TRP A 235 12.90 -8.31 18.74
N ALA A 236 13.94 -9.01 18.29
CA ALA A 236 13.99 -9.67 16.97
C ALA A 236 12.84 -10.65 16.69
N GLY A 237 12.11 -11.11 17.72
CA GLY A 237 10.90 -11.93 17.56
C GLY A 237 9.63 -11.15 17.17
N GLU A 238 9.45 -9.93 17.68
CA GLU A 238 8.18 -9.19 17.54
C GLU A 238 7.97 -8.60 16.14
N ILE A 239 9.06 -8.37 15.40
CA ILE A 239 8.97 -7.80 14.06
C ILE A 239 8.19 -8.71 13.09
N ARG A 240 8.31 -10.03 13.25
CA ARG A 240 7.59 -11.02 12.43
C ARG A 240 6.09 -11.04 12.72
N ASP A 241 5.69 -10.70 13.95
CA ASP A 241 4.30 -10.65 14.37
C ASP A 241 3.62 -9.34 13.94
N LEU A 242 4.39 -8.25 13.91
CA LEU A 242 3.92 -6.92 13.56
C LEU A 242 3.96 -6.64 12.04
N TRP A 243 4.76 -7.39 11.29
CA TRP A 243 4.90 -7.23 9.85
C TRP A 243 4.40 -8.45 9.09
N LYS A 244 4.13 -8.24 7.80
CA LYS A 244 3.73 -9.28 6.87
C LYS A 244 4.59 -9.19 5.63
N LYS A 245 5.28 -10.29 5.33
CA LYS A 245 5.94 -10.48 4.05
C LYS A 245 4.90 -10.81 2.98
N ASN A 246 4.79 -9.98 1.95
CA ASN A 246 3.87 -10.15 0.82
C ASN A 246 4.55 -10.76 -0.42
N ALA A 247 5.84 -10.49 -0.61
CA ALA A 247 6.69 -11.04 -1.67
C ALA A 247 7.81 -11.89 -1.06
N LEU A 248 8.22 -12.98 -1.74
CA LEU A 248 9.14 -13.99 -1.20
C LEU A 248 8.71 -14.56 0.16
N GLN A 249 7.41 -14.89 0.31
CA GLN A 249 6.79 -15.26 1.62
C GLN A 249 7.46 -16.43 2.35
N LYS A 250 8.20 -17.29 1.65
CA LYS A 250 8.92 -18.45 2.23
C LYS A 250 10.40 -18.16 2.54
N ALA A 251 10.95 -17.04 2.06
CA ALA A 251 12.32 -16.66 2.36
C ALA A 251 12.46 -16.24 3.83
N ASP A 252 13.67 -16.36 4.37
CA ASP A 252 14.00 -15.97 5.73
C ASP A 252 13.85 -14.46 5.96
N TRP A 253 13.71 -14.04 7.21
CA TRP A 253 13.40 -12.66 7.60
C TRP A 253 14.63 -11.81 7.88
N SER A 254 15.84 -12.34 7.64
CA SER A 254 17.09 -11.67 8.01
C SER A 254 17.15 -10.25 7.47
N ASP A 255 16.81 -10.03 6.19
CA ASP A 255 16.80 -8.69 5.58
C ASP A 255 16.06 -7.61 6.40
N LEU A 256 14.86 -7.94 6.92
CA LEU A 256 14.07 -6.97 7.70
C LEU A 256 14.59 -6.85 9.13
N GLU A 257 15.02 -7.95 9.74
CA GLU A 257 15.60 -7.99 11.09
C GLU A 257 16.88 -7.16 11.14
N ASP A 258 17.78 -7.41 10.20
CA ASP A 258 19.00 -6.68 9.95
C ASP A 258 18.72 -5.19 9.69
N PHE A 259 17.75 -4.86 8.83
CA PHE A 259 17.39 -3.47 8.59
C PHE A 259 16.90 -2.80 9.88
N ASN A 260 16.01 -3.45 10.64
CA ASN A 260 15.52 -2.94 11.91
C ASN A 260 16.65 -2.72 12.93
N ASP A 261 17.57 -3.67 13.05
CA ASP A 261 18.71 -3.56 13.94
C ASP A 261 19.64 -2.42 13.52
N SER A 262 19.85 -2.20 12.22
CA SER A 262 20.65 -1.07 11.72
C SER A 262 20.02 0.29 12.03
N VAL A 263 18.68 0.40 11.97
CA VAL A 263 17.96 1.60 12.38
C VAL A 263 18.10 1.81 13.88
N ARG A 264 17.88 0.76 14.69
CA ARG A 264 18.01 0.82 16.15
C ARG A 264 19.41 1.28 16.55
N GLU A 265 20.44 0.67 15.98
CA GLU A 265 21.85 1.01 16.22
C GLU A 265 22.13 2.48 15.92
N SER A 266 21.66 2.97 14.77
CA SER A 266 21.86 4.36 14.38
C SER A 266 21.15 5.34 15.33
N VAL A 267 19.95 4.98 15.81
CA VAL A 267 19.16 5.80 16.74
C VAL A 267 19.76 5.81 18.16
N LEU A 268 20.17 4.65 18.69
CA LEU A 268 20.66 4.53 20.06
C LEU A 268 22.11 4.98 20.22
N ASN A 269 22.97 4.65 19.25
CA ASN A 269 24.41 4.81 19.37
C ASN A 269 24.98 5.91 18.45
N GLY A 270 24.12 6.62 17.69
CA GLY A 270 24.53 7.76 16.87
C GLY A 270 25.36 7.41 15.64
N GLY A 271 25.22 6.18 15.12
CA GLY A 271 25.97 5.68 13.96
C GLY A 271 25.27 5.85 12.60
N ASP A 272 25.93 5.38 11.54
CA ASP A 272 25.49 5.41 10.13
C ASP A 272 25.04 4.03 9.60
N ALA A 273 24.81 3.05 10.49
CA ALA A 273 24.46 1.68 10.11
C ALA A 273 23.22 1.61 9.20
N PHE A 274 22.23 2.45 9.48
CA PHE A 274 21.04 2.63 8.65
C PHE A 274 21.39 3.13 7.24
N LEU A 275 22.30 4.11 7.13
CA LEU A 275 22.71 4.71 5.85
C LEU A 275 23.39 3.70 4.92
N ARG A 276 23.98 2.63 5.47
CA ARG A 276 24.55 1.53 4.68
C ARG A 276 23.51 0.58 4.09
N ARG A 277 22.28 0.55 4.64
CA ARG A 277 21.22 -0.39 4.23
C ARG A 277 20.05 0.28 3.51
N VAL A 278 19.99 1.61 3.51
CA VAL A 278 18.92 2.38 2.86
C VAL A 278 19.38 3.03 1.56
N ASN A 279 18.50 3.07 0.56
CA ASN A 279 18.64 4.02 -0.53
C ASN A 279 18.20 5.41 -0.04
N LEU A 280 19.15 6.20 0.46
CA LEU A 280 18.88 7.49 1.10
C LEU A 280 18.07 8.44 0.20
N GLY A 281 18.37 8.49 -1.10
CA GLY A 281 17.63 9.33 -2.05
C GLY A 281 16.15 8.95 -2.14
N GLN A 282 15.85 7.66 -2.28
CA GLN A 282 14.46 7.17 -2.28
C GLN A 282 13.76 7.40 -0.93
N PHE A 283 14.49 7.25 0.17
CA PHE A 283 13.97 7.49 1.51
C PHE A 283 13.60 8.97 1.71
N VAL A 284 14.48 9.91 1.37
CA VAL A 284 14.21 11.35 1.44
C VAL A 284 13.04 11.73 0.54
N ASN A 285 13.01 11.23 -0.70
CA ASN A 285 11.92 11.49 -1.64
C ASN A 285 10.57 10.97 -1.13
N TYR A 286 10.56 9.79 -0.50
CA TYR A 286 9.37 9.25 0.15
C TYR A 286 8.85 10.19 1.23
N TYR A 287 9.71 10.68 2.13
CA TYR A 287 9.30 11.62 3.18
C TYR A 287 8.83 12.97 2.62
N ALA A 288 9.51 13.52 1.61
CA ALA A 288 9.07 14.74 0.93
C ALA A 288 7.67 14.56 0.30
N ALA A 289 7.44 13.42 -0.37
CA ALA A 289 6.13 13.08 -0.91
C ALA A 289 5.06 12.96 0.18
N LEU A 290 5.36 12.34 1.33
CA LEU A 290 4.42 12.26 2.45
C LEU A 290 3.99 13.63 2.97
N VAL A 291 4.92 14.59 3.03
CA VAL A 291 4.61 15.98 3.41
C VAL A 291 3.66 16.62 2.41
N ILE A 292 3.92 16.48 1.11
CA ILE A 292 3.06 16.99 0.02
C ILE A 292 1.66 16.36 0.09
N ILE A 293 1.60 15.04 0.30
CA ILE A 293 0.35 14.28 0.37
C ILE A 293 -0.46 14.65 1.63
N GLY A 294 0.19 15.17 2.68
CA GLY A 294 -0.47 15.58 3.91
C GLY A 294 -1.05 14.40 4.70
N THR A 295 -0.52 13.19 4.53
CA THR A 295 -1.02 12.01 5.26
C THR A 295 -0.57 12.03 6.72
N VAL A 296 -1.55 12.24 7.61
CA VAL A 296 -1.32 12.34 9.06
C VAL A 296 -1.07 11.00 9.75
N HIS A 297 -1.31 9.87 9.07
CA HIS A 297 -1.12 8.55 9.66
C HIS A 297 0.37 8.15 9.71
N CYS A 298 1.17 8.63 8.76
CA CYS A 298 2.62 8.39 8.72
C CYS A 298 3.41 9.42 9.55
N ALA A 299 2.88 10.64 9.74
CA ALA A 299 3.54 11.74 10.46
C ALA A 299 3.32 11.73 11.99
N ARG A 300 2.52 10.79 12.53
CA ARG A 300 2.42 10.55 13.98
C ARG A 300 3.57 9.63 14.44
N SER A 301 4.80 10.04 14.16
CA SER A 301 6.02 9.44 14.69
C SER A 301 6.22 9.84 16.14
#